data_AF-A0A413L9K8-F1
#
_entry.id   AF-A0A413L9K8-F1
#
_cell.length_a   1.000
_cell.length_b   1.000
_cell.length_c   1.000
_cell.angle_alpha   90.00
_cell.angle_beta   90.00
_cell.angle_gamma   90.00
#
_symmetry.space_group_name_H-M   'P 1'
#
loop_
_entity.id
_entity.type
_entity.pdbx_description
1 polymer ?
#
loop_
_entity_poly.entity_id
_entity_poly.type
_entity_poly.pdbx_seq_one_letter_code
_entity_poly.pdbx_strand_id
1 'polypeptide(L)'
;MRKCKFYFIASFFMSLVISLLSCSKDDEGNNKHENTYDESLLVGNWVLTHVIYEDDEEYEEDHYSTSEEYDIINFQEDGYCRNFCDSWDDSGRWKLSGDALTLFYYGEGRRTVTITELSSSVLSFEDHGIFSDGSMEYTYIMTYRKVKSVSTPVDPDKPVDPDDPDTPDDPVTPDVPNIPSATIKSKIYEVYEDKIIVDFTLDKEYISKMRQMGYCWSTKPNPTVFDSTEGSTLNPNKESGRVTCELKEAAGTTYYIRAYALVGSEFVYFDEMKVQSVGRDIKLSAYYSKDKDKIAVDYNITRNDVFTLYFYAPLTSGFGRVVNDDLGILGKEKGTKYVINYSCYYYYAYLEDVLTGIRYCSNIVYKHE
;
A
#
# COMPACT_ATOMS: atom_id res chain seq x y z
N MET A 1 22.40 -6.65 27.75
CA MET A 1 22.29 -5.18 27.90
C MET A 1 23.44 -4.46 27.19
N ARG A 2 23.27 -4.13 25.91
CA ARG A 2 24.06 -3.09 25.25
C ARG A 2 23.08 -1.99 24.84
N LYS A 3 23.30 -0.80 25.39
CA LYS A 3 22.44 0.38 25.18
C LYS A 3 22.82 0.99 23.84
N CYS A 4 21.91 1.02 22.87
CA CYS A 4 22.06 1.85 21.69
C CYS A 4 22.02 3.32 22.12
N LYS A 5 23.13 4.03 21.88
CA LYS A 5 23.20 5.49 21.99
C LYS A 5 23.11 6.04 20.58
N PHE A 6 21.98 6.65 20.25
CA PHE A 6 21.90 7.59 19.14
C PHE A 6 22.75 8.81 19.50
N TYR A 7 23.72 9.16 18.66
CA TYR A 7 24.44 10.42 18.75
C TYR A 7 23.98 11.33 17.62
N PHE A 8 23.30 12.41 18.00
CA PHE A 8 23.14 13.62 17.18
C PHE A 8 24.49 14.33 17.14
N ILE A 9 25.10 14.50 15.95
CA ILE A 9 26.25 15.40 15.78
C ILE A 9 26.07 16.21 14.49
N ALA A 10 25.83 17.50 14.68
CA ALA A 10 26.03 18.51 13.67
C ALA A 10 27.54 18.76 13.48
N SER A 11 28.05 18.77 12.24
CA SER A 11 29.14 19.68 11.86
C SER A 11 29.37 19.80 10.34
N PHE A 12 29.44 21.06 9.94
CA PHE A 12 29.89 21.78 8.74
C PHE A 12 31.14 21.31 7.93
N PHE A 13 31.14 21.75 6.65
CA PHE A 13 32.22 21.86 5.62
C PHE A 13 32.64 20.55 4.92
N MET A 14 32.87 20.45 3.60
CA MET A 14 33.23 21.43 2.58
C MET A 14 32.86 20.88 1.18
N SER A 15 32.45 21.75 0.27
CA SER A 15 32.05 21.43 -1.11
C SER A 15 33.16 20.81 -1.95
N LEU A 16 32.89 19.68 -2.61
CA LEU A 16 33.62 19.25 -3.78
C LEU A 16 32.64 18.79 -4.87
N VAL A 17 32.29 19.75 -5.74
CA VAL A 17 31.57 19.49 -6.99
C VAL A 17 32.51 18.71 -7.92
N ILE A 18 32.26 17.42 -8.11
CA ILE A 18 32.83 16.67 -9.23
C ILE A 18 31.68 16.42 -10.23
N SER A 19 31.49 17.41 -11.09
CA SER A 19 30.71 17.27 -12.31
C SER A 19 31.38 16.24 -13.22
N LEU A 20 30.85 15.02 -13.26
CA LEU A 20 31.17 14.07 -14.32
C LEU A 20 30.31 14.40 -15.55
N LEU A 21 31.00 14.95 -16.54
CA LEU A 21 30.53 15.18 -17.90
C LEU A 21 30.00 13.87 -18.50
N SER A 22 28.69 13.83 -18.71
CA SER A 22 28.03 12.93 -19.65
C SER A 22 28.38 13.35 -21.09
N CYS A 23 29.07 12.46 -21.80
CA CYS A 23 29.27 12.42 -23.26
C CYS A 23 29.79 10.99 -23.54
N SER A 24 29.31 10.18 -24.47
CA SER A 24 28.48 10.43 -25.64
C SER A 24 28.05 9.10 -26.28
N LYS A 25 27.00 9.19 -27.10
CA LYS A 25 26.69 8.38 -28.30
C LYS A 25 25.79 7.17 -28.15
N ASP A 26 24.54 7.44 -28.53
CA ASP A 26 23.60 6.60 -29.26
C ASP A 26 24.25 5.50 -30.11
N ASP A 27 23.80 4.27 -29.90
CA ASP A 27 23.58 3.30 -30.97
C ASP A 27 22.34 2.46 -30.62
N GLU A 28 21.47 2.34 -31.61
CA GLU A 28 20.17 1.71 -31.56
C GLU A 28 20.26 0.20 -31.31
N GLY A 29 19.29 -0.30 -30.55
CA GLY A 29 18.98 -1.72 -30.45
C GLY A 29 19.11 -2.24 -29.03
N ASN A 30 18.02 -2.17 -28.26
CA ASN A 30 17.89 -3.07 -27.14
C ASN A 30 16.50 -3.70 -27.15
N ASN A 31 16.45 -4.94 -27.61
CA ASN A 31 15.50 -5.91 -27.09
C ASN A 31 15.52 -5.74 -25.56
N LYS A 32 14.43 -5.27 -24.95
CA LYS A 32 14.23 -5.52 -23.52
C LYS A 32 14.17 -7.04 -23.36
N HIS A 33 15.32 -7.64 -23.12
CA HIS A 33 15.40 -8.94 -22.49
C HIS A 33 14.66 -8.77 -21.17
N GLU A 34 13.45 -9.30 -21.08
CA GLU A 34 12.80 -9.56 -19.80
C GLU A 34 13.77 -10.46 -19.04
N ASN A 35 14.52 -9.90 -18.10
CA ASN A 35 15.36 -10.68 -17.18
C ASN A 35 14.39 -11.55 -16.37
N THR A 36 14.21 -12.78 -16.83
CA THR A 36 13.36 -13.76 -16.17
C THR A 36 14.25 -14.51 -15.20
N TYR A 37 14.18 -14.14 -13.93
CA TYR A 37 14.89 -14.80 -12.85
C TYR A 37 14.17 -16.09 -12.44
N ASP A 38 14.94 -17.11 -12.05
CA ASP A 38 14.41 -18.36 -11.49
C ASP A 38 14.06 -18.17 -10.01
N GLU A 39 12.76 -18.20 -9.69
CA GLU A 39 12.25 -18.01 -8.33
C GLU A 39 12.78 -19.03 -7.32
N SER A 40 13.19 -20.22 -7.78
CA SER A 40 13.77 -21.24 -6.90
C SER A 40 15.10 -20.81 -6.29
N LEU A 41 15.80 -19.85 -6.92
CA LEU A 41 17.01 -19.28 -6.40
C LEU A 41 16.76 -18.44 -5.13
N LEU A 42 15.57 -17.88 -4.93
CA LEU A 42 15.25 -17.07 -3.75
C LEU A 42 15.10 -17.93 -2.49
N VAL A 43 14.56 -19.15 -2.60
CA VAL A 43 14.25 -19.99 -1.43
C VAL A 43 15.51 -20.24 -0.58
N GLY A 44 15.46 -19.89 0.71
CA GLY A 44 16.56 -20.06 1.67
C GLY A 44 16.75 -18.85 2.58
N ASN A 45 17.85 -18.86 3.34
CA ASN A 45 18.23 -17.78 4.26
C ASN A 45 19.23 -16.84 3.58
N TRP A 46 19.01 -15.55 3.74
CA TRP A 46 19.81 -14.48 3.16
C TRP A 46 20.18 -13.51 4.26
N VAL A 47 21.46 -13.21 4.41
CA VAL A 47 21.95 -12.27 5.42
C VAL A 47 22.50 -11.04 4.72
N LEU A 48 22.10 -9.86 5.15
CA LEU A 48 22.58 -8.58 4.63
C LEU A 48 24.09 -8.48 4.82
N THR A 49 24.79 -8.06 3.77
CA THR A 49 26.25 -7.86 3.80
C THR A 49 26.69 -6.50 3.32
N HIS A 50 25.83 -5.77 2.60
CA HIS A 50 26.14 -4.45 2.10
C HIS A 50 24.83 -3.68 1.88
N VAL A 51 24.80 -2.45 2.38
CA VAL A 51 23.71 -1.51 2.15
C VAL A 51 24.31 -0.17 1.73
N ILE A 52 23.72 0.43 0.71
CA ILE A 52 23.95 1.81 0.31
C ILE A 52 22.62 2.52 0.48
N TYR A 53 22.65 3.67 1.13
CA TYR A 53 21.58 4.65 1.19
C TYR A 53 22.07 5.93 0.51
N GLU A 54 21.27 6.46 -0.40
CA GLU A 54 21.54 7.74 -1.07
C GLU A 54 20.25 8.55 -1.18
N ASP A 55 20.29 9.79 -0.72
CA ASP A 55 19.32 10.83 -1.04
C ASP A 55 20.03 12.11 -1.54
N ASP A 56 19.29 13.19 -1.74
CA ASP A 56 19.83 14.46 -2.25
C ASP A 56 20.89 15.11 -1.31
N GLU A 57 20.93 14.74 -0.03
CA GLU A 57 21.77 15.35 1.01
C GLU A 57 22.80 14.38 1.62
N GLU A 58 22.51 13.09 1.64
CA GLU A 58 23.22 12.07 2.40
C GLU A 58 23.56 10.84 1.54
N TYR A 59 24.78 10.34 1.73
CA TYR A 59 25.25 9.07 1.18
C TYR A 59 25.87 8.26 2.32
N GLU A 60 25.30 7.10 2.61
CA GLU A 60 25.82 6.15 3.59
C GLU A 60 26.05 4.80 2.94
N GLU A 61 27.17 4.17 3.27
CA GLU A 61 27.52 2.83 2.77
C GLU A 61 28.10 2.00 3.90
N ASP A 62 27.42 0.91 4.23
CA ASP A 62 27.78 0.01 5.32
C ASP A 62 27.99 -1.41 4.82
N HIS A 63 29.01 -2.07 5.39
CA HIS A 63 29.37 -3.46 5.09
C HIS A 63 29.28 -4.31 6.35
N TYR A 64 28.62 -5.46 6.24
CA TYR A 64 28.41 -6.40 7.33
C TYR A 64 28.93 -7.78 6.95
N SER A 65 29.40 -8.51 7.96
CA SER A 65 29.66 -9.95 7.82
C SER A 65 28.37 -10.74 7.98
N THR A 66 28.23 -11.84 7.25
CA THR A 66 27.11 -12.79 7.43
C THR A 66 26.98 -13.34 8.86
N SER A 67 28.05 -13.29 9.66
CA SER A 67 28.04 -13.70 11.06
C SER A 67 27.38 -12.70 12.01
N GLU A 68 27.19 -11.45 11.56
CA GLU A 68 26.57 -10.39 12.36
C GLU A 68 25.05 -10.45 12.30
N GLU A 69 24.48 -11.10 11.29
CA GLU A 69 23.04 -11.31 11.14
C GLU A 69 22.23 -10.00 11.31
N TYR A 70 22.80 -8.89 10.81
CA TYR A 70 22.25 -7.55 10.99
C TYR A 70 20.83 -7.41 10.42
N ASP A 71 20.58 -8.09 9.30
CA ASP A 71 19.26 -8.28 8.74
C ASP A 71 19.22 -9.62 8.01
N ILE A 72 18.16 -10.39 8.25
CA ILE A 72 17.97 -11.72 7.66
C ILE A 72 16.69 -11.72 6.86
N ILE A 73 16.72 -12.19 5.62
CA ILE A 73 15.53 -12.57 4.85
C ILE A 73 15.49 -14.09 4.68
N ASN A 74 14.43 -14.73 5.15
CA ASN A 74 14.12 -16.12 4.89
C ASN A 74 13.00 -16.20 3.85
N PHE A 75 13.26 -16.83 2.70
CA PHE A 75 12.23 -17.15 1.70
C PHE A 75 11.91 -18.64 1.74
N GLN A 76 10.63 -18.98 1.76
CA GLN A 76 10.11 -20.35 1.76
C GLN A 76 9.53 -20.73 0.40
N GLU A 77 9.56 -22.02 0.07
CA GLU A 77 9.02 -22.57 -1.19
C GLU A 77 7.54 -22.30 -1.39
N ASP A 78 6.79 -22.18 -0.30
CA ASP A 78 5.35 -21.94 -0.35
C ASP A 78 5.01 -20.49 -0.72
N GLY A 79 6.00 -19.59 -0.81
CA GLY A 79 5.86 -18.16 -1.06
C GLY A 79 5.94 -17.29 0.19
N TYR A 80 6.11 -17.85 1.40
CA TYR A 80 6.28 -17.06 2.63
C TYR A 80 7.68 -16.47 2.74
N CYS A 81 7.77 -15.25 3.26
CA CYS A 81 9.04 -14.65 3.65
C CYS A 81 8.98 -14.06 5.06
N ARG A 82 10.10 -14.12 5.77
CA ARG A 82 10.31 -13.43 7.03
C ARG A 82 11.57 -12.60 6.93
N ASN A 83 11.49 -11.32 7.27
CA ASN A 83 12.63 -10.45 7.41
C ASN A 83 12.79 -10.02 8.87
N PHE A 84 13.95 -10.26 9.46
CA PHE A 84 14.12 -10.05 10.89
C PHE A 84 15.56 -9.76 11.29
N CYS A 85 15.68 -9.06 12.41
CA CYS A 85 16.90 -8.83 13.17
C CYS A 85 16.53 -8.64 14.66
N ASP A 86 17.45 -8.14 15.48
CA ASP A 86 17.18 -7.81 16.89
C ASP A 86 16.16 -6.66 17.07
N SER A 87 15.97 -5.81 16.04
CA SER A 87 15.16 -4.59 16.12
C SER A 87 13.83 -4.67 15.37
N TRP A 88 13.67 -5.58 14.41
CA TRP A 88 12.43 -5.81 13.68
C TRP A 88 12.23 -7.27 13.33
N ASP A 89 10.98 -7.66 13.09
CA ASP A 89 10.59 -9.03 12.75
C ASP A 89 9.30 -8.99 11.93
N ASP A 90 9.47 -8.71 10.64
CA ASP A 90 8.41 -8.60 9.65
C ASP A 90 8.23 -9.93 8.91
N SER A 91 7.00 -10.23 8.55
CA SER A 91 6.67 -11.43 7.80
C SER A 91 5.54 -11.18 6.81
N GLY A 92 5.57 -11.95 5.73
CA GLY A 92 4.64 -11.80 4.63
C GLY A 92 4.84 -12.86 3.59
N ARG A 93 4.44 -12.56 2.36
CA ARG A 93 4.76 -13.41 1.21
C ARG A 93 5.53 -12.60 0.20
N TRP A 94 6.37 -13.31 -0.53
CA TRP A 94 7.17 -12.77 -1.60
C TRP A 94 6.55 -13.13 -2.95
N LYS A 95 6.82 -12.32 -3.95
CA LYS A 95 6.44 -12.59 -5.35
C LYS A 95 7.48 -12.01 -6.28
N LEU A 96 7.91 -12.81 -7.25
CA LEU A 96 8.83 -12.39 -8.30
C LEU A 96 8.09 -12.31 -9.64
N SER A 97 8.24 -11.21 -10.36
CA SER A 97 7.66 -11.01 -11.69
C SER A 97 8.63 -10.24 -12.58
N GLY A 98 9.43 -10.95 -13.38
CA GLY A 98 10.57 -10.35 -14.07
C GLY A 98 11.67 -10.03 -13.07
N ASP A 99 12.12 -8.79 -13.03
CA ASP A 99 13.04 -8.23 -12.03
C ASP A 99 12.33 -7.63 -10.80
N ALA A 100 11.01 -7.47 -10.83
CA ALA A 100 10.26 -6.93 -9.70
C ALA A 100 10.04 -8.00 -8.61
N LEU A 101 10.63 -7.78 -7.43
CA LEU A 101 10.46 -8.60 -6.24
C LEU A 101 9.63 -7.86 -5.19
N THR A 102 8.43 -8.36 -4.89
CA THR A 102 7.65 -7.88 -3.75
C THR A 102 8.05 -8.66 -2.50
N LEU A 103 8.42 -7.98 -1.42
CA LEU A 103 8.84 -8.58 -0.14
C LEU A 103 8.68 -7.62 1.04
N PHE A 104 8.90 -8.12 2.26
CA PHE A 104 9.16 -7.30 3.45
C PHE A 104 10.66 -7.30 3.71
N TYR A 105 11.25 -6.12 3.99
CA TYR A 105 12.67 -6.02 4.32
C TYR A 105 12.97 -4.80 5.21
N TYR A 106 14.02 -4.90 6.01
CA TYR A 106 14.66 -3.83 6.77
C TYR A 106 13.71 -2.96 7.63
N GLY A 107 12.61 -3.54 8.12
CA GLY A 107 11.60 -2.81 8.89
C GLY A 107 10.75 -1.81 8.07
N GLU A 108 10.93 -1.75 6.75
CA GLU A 108 10.23 -0.83 5.84
C GLU A 108 8.81 -1.29 5.48
N GLY A 109 8.37 -2.43 6.02
CA GLY A 109 7.13 -3.07 5.64
C GLY A 109 7.20 -3.64 4.22
N ARG A 110 6.04 -3.75 3.55
CA ARG A 110 5.95 -4.37 2.23
C ARG A 110 6.34 -3.40 1.12
N ARG A 111 7.33 -3.79 0.32
CA ARG A 111 7.85 -3.01 -0.81
C ARG A 111 7.92 -3.88 -2.07
N THR A 112 8.03 -3.24 -3.22
CA THR A 112 8.40 -3.90 -4.49
C THR A 112 9.70 -3.29 -4.96
N VAL A 113 10.76 -4.10 -4.96
CA VAL A 113 12.13 -3.72 -5.29
C VAL A 113 12.52 -4.27 -6.66
N THR A 114 13.52 -3.68 -7.28
CA THR A 114 14.07 -4.17 -8.56
C THR A 114 15.31 -5.00 -8.28
N ILE A 115 15.30 -6.28 -8.64
CA ILE A 115 16.46 -7.16 -8.53
C ILE A 115 17.54 -6.68 -9.51
N THR A 116 18.72 -6.40 -8.97
CA THR A 116 19.92 -6.05 -9.73
C THR A 116 20.85 -7.25 -9.92
N GLU A 117 20.87 -8.19 -8.97
CA GLU A 117 21.57 -9.47 -9.08
C GLU A 117 20.80 -10.58 -8.37
N LEU A 118 20.63 -11.74 -9.03
CA LEU A 118 20.17 -12.96 -8.37
C LEU A 118 20.99 -14.15 -8.87
N SER A 119 21.58 -14.87 -7.92
CA SER A 119 22.31 -16.12 -8.16
C SER A 119 22.07 -17.10 -7.01
N SER A 120 22.74 -18.26 -7.02
CA SER A 120 22.66 -19.23 -5.92
C SER A 120 23.25 -18.73 -4.59
N SER A 121 23.98 -17.61 -4.59
CA SER A 121 24.69 -17.09 -3.42
C SER A 121 24.55 -15.58 -3.20
N VAL A 122 23.97 -14.84 -4.15
CA VAL A 122 23.79 -13.38 -4.08
C VAL A 122 22.36 -13.01 -4.43
N LEU A 123 21.79 -12.12 -3.63
CA LEU A 123 20.56 -11.41 -3.90
C LEU A 123 20.87 -9.92 -3.67
N SER A 124 20.80 -9.13 -4.74
CA SER A 124 20.91 -7.69 -4.67
C SER A 124 19.70 -7.04 -5.31
N PHE A 125 19.20 -5.98 -4.69
CA PHE A 125 18.08 -5.22 -5.21
C PHE A 125 18.20 -3.74 -4.87
N GLU A 126 17.53 -2.92 -5.67
CA GLU A 126 17.35 -1.49 -5.44
C GLU A 126 15.89 -1.18 -5.08
N ASP A 127 15.70 -0.29 -4.11
CA ASP A 127 14.41 0.33 -3.77
C ASP A 127 14.51 1.83 -3.93
N HIS A 128 13.57 2.42 -4.64
CA HIS A 128 13.47 3.87 -4.80
C HIS A 128 12.18 4.35 -4.14
N GLY A 129 12.30 5.33 -3.26
CA GLY A 129 11.18 5.90 -2.54
C GLY A 129 11.18 7.42 -2.57
N ILE A 130 10.03 7.98 -2.19
CA ILE A 130 9.86 9.42 -1.96
C ILE A 130 9.38 9.55 -0.52
N PHE A 131 9.95 10.49 0.24
CA PHE A 131 9.46 10.77 1.59
C PHE A 131 7.98 11.16 1.57
N SER A 132 7.28 10.89 2.67
CA SER A 132 5.82 11.07 2.78
C SER A 132 5.33 12.51 2.55
N ASP A 133 6.22 13.49 2.67
CA ASP A 133 5.95 14.91 2.40
C ASP A 133 6.28 15.32 0.96
N GLY A 134 6.74 14.39 0.13
CA GLY A 134 7.11 14.60 -1.28
C GLY A 134 8.39 15.42 -1.46
N SER A 135 9.18 15.60 -0.39
CA SER A 135 10.29 16.57 -0.40
C SER A 135 11.54 16.06 -1.12
N MET A 136 11.86 14.78 -0.98
CA MET A 136 13.13 14.18 -1.44
C MET A 136 12.93 12.74 -1.90
N GLU A 137 13.73 12.33 -2.90
CA GLU A 137 13.84 10.95 -3.35
C GLU A 137 14.99 10.27 -2.59
N TYR A 138 14.84 8.98 -2.30
CA TYR A 138 15.90 8.17 -1.71
C TYR A 138 16.03 6.84 -2.44
N THR A 139 17.23 6.28 -2.40
CA THR A 139 17.58 4.99 -2.99
C THR A 139 18.25 4.12 -1.94
N TYR A 140 17.75 2.88 -1.79
CA TYR A 140 18.46 1.81 -1.09
C TYR A 140 18.99 0.81 -2.10
N ILE A 141 20.27 0.46 -2.01
CA ILE A 141 20.84 -0.72 -2.67
C ILE A 141 21.24 -1.71 -1.59
N MET A 142 20.63 -2.89 -1.59
CA MET A 142 20.88 -3.91 -0.57
C MET A 142 21.43 -5.17 -1.21
N THR A 143 22.46 -5.75 -0.60
CA THR A 143 23.10 -6.99 -1.05
C THR A 143 23.17 -8.01 0.08
N TYR A 144 22.57 -9.17 -0.18
CA TYR A 144 22.49 -10.29 0.74
C TYR A 144 23.31 -11.49 0.23
N ARG A 145 23.82 -12.28 1.19
CA ARG A 145 24.48 -13.55 0.92
C ARG A 145 23.66 -14.72 1.44
N LYS A 146 23.57 -15.77 0.61
CA LYS A 146 22.83 -16.98 0.97
C LYS A 146 23.61 -17.78 2.02
N VAL A 147 22.94 -18.15 3.12
CA VAL A 147 23.52 -18.95 4.21
C VAL A 147 22.69 -20.22 4.46
N LYS A 148 23.33 -21.25 5.01
CA LYS A 148 22.67 -22.53 5.29
C LYS A 148 21.70 -22.44 6.47
N SER A 149 22.06 -21.65 7.47
CA SER A 149 21.31 -21.47 8.70
C SER A 149 21.63 -20.10 9.28
N VAL A 150 20.71 -19.57 10.06
CA VAL A 150 20.86 -18.35 10.85
C VAL A 150 20.59 -18.67 12.32
N SER A 151 21.01 -17.81 13.24
CA SER A 151 20.70 -17.99 14.65
C SER A 151 19.19 -17.87 14.91
N THR A 152 18.67 -18.68 15.83
CA THR A 152 17.27 -18.54 16.29
C THR A 152 17.19 -17.32 17.21
N PRO A 153 16.17 -16.45 17.08
CA PRO A 153 16.02 -15.29 17.95
C PRO A 153 16.07 -15.70 19.42
N VAL A 154 16.96 -15.06 20.20
CA VAL A 154 17.06 -15.31 21.64
C VAL A 154 15.88 -14.63 22.31
N ASP A 155 14.98 -15.41 22.91
CA ASP A 155 13.92 -14.89 23.77
C ASP A 155 14.56 -14.19 24.99
N PRO A 156 14.40 -12.86 25.15
CA PRO A 156 15.03 -12.12 26.23
C PRO A 156 14.40 -12.37 27.62
N ASP A 157 13.27 -13.08 27.71
CA ASP A 157 12.54 -13.31 28.97
C ASP A 157 12.55 -14.78 29.46
N LYS A 158 13.31 -15.68 28.84
CA LYS A 158 13.44 -17.06 29.34
C LYS A 158 14.32 -17.09 30.61
N PRO A 159 13.81 -17.49 31.80
CA PRO A 159 14.65 -17.67 32.97
C PRO A 159 15.61 -18.84 32.72
N VAL A 160 16.88 -18.67 33.08
CA VAL A 160 17.87 -19.75 33.06
C VAL A 160 17.58 -20.69 34.24
N ASP A 161 17.06 -21.89 33.96
CA ASP A 161 17.13 -23.02 34.88
C ASP A 161 18.43 -23.79 34.59
N PRO A 162 19.38 -23.90 35.53
CA PRO A 162 20.69 -24.49 35.26
C PRO A 162 20.72 -26.01 35.02
N ASP A 163 19.63 -26.76 35.23
CA ASP A 163 19.74 -28.22 35.45
C ASP A 163 18.66 -29.12 34.78
N ASP A 164 18.14 -28.83 33.58
CA ASP A 164 17.20 -29.77 32.91
C ASP A 164 17.76 -30.42 31.62
N PRO A 165 18.05 -31.75 31.63
CA PRO A 165 18.54 -32.50 30.49
C PRO A 165 17.40 -33.24 29.75
N ASP A 166 17.37 -33.04 28.44
CA ASP A 166 16.62 -33.77 27.41
C ASP A 166 15.14 -33.43 27.17
N THR A 167 14.94 -33.05 25.90
CA THR A 167 13.71 -32.90 25.09
C THR A 167 12.83 -31.67 25.33
N PRO A 168 12.82 -30.68 24.40
CA PRO A 168 11.72 -29.73 24.32
C PRO A 168 10.48 -30.48 23.84
N ASP A 169 9.40 -30.37 24.61
CA ASP A 169 8.04 -30.57 24.10
C ASP A 169 7.85 -29.74 22.81
N ASP A 170 7.03 -30.26 21.89
CA ASP A 170 6.64 -29.58 20.65
C ASP A 170 6.40 -28.08 20.90
N PRO A 171 6.87 -27.17 20.02
CA PRO A 171 6.66 -25.75 20.21
C PRO A 171 5.16 -25.50 20.33
N VAL A 172 4.73 -25.05 21.51
CA VAL A 172 3.39 -24.52 21.72
C VAL A 172 3.25 -23.39 20.69
N THR A 173 2.47 -23.64 19.64
CA THR A 173 2.07 -22.58 18.71
C THR A 173 1.52 -21.44 19.57
N PRO A 174 2.11 -20.23 19.54
CA PRO A 174 1.55 -19.14 20.32
C PRO A 174 0.10 -18.97 19.86
N ASP A 175 -0.84 -19.15 20.79
CA ASP A 175 -2.26 -19.01 20.51
C ASP A 175 -2.46 -17.64 19.85
N VAL A 176 -2.75 -17.63 18.54
CA VAL A 176 -3.05 -16.39 17.83
C VAL A 176 -4.24 -15.77 18.55
N PRO A 177 -4.11 -14.57 19.11
CA PRO A 177 -5.19 -13.93 19.82
C PRO A 177 -6.44 -13.93 18.93
N ASN A 178 -7.51 -14.57 19.39
CA ASN A 178 -8.77 -14.57 18.66
C ASN A 178 -9.27 -13.12 18.52
N ILE A 179 -9.17 -12.56 17.31
CA ILE A 179 -9.64 -11.20 17.00
C ILE A 179 -11.05 -11.30 16.42
N PRO A 180 -12.07 -10.70 17.07
CA PRO A 180 -13.42 -10.68 16.54
C PRO A 180 -13.50 -10.04 15.15
N SER A 181 -14.35 -10.56 14.26
CA SER A 181 -14.57 -9.96 12.93
C SER A 181 -15.10 -8.51 12.99
N ALA A 182 -15.69 -8.11 14.12
CA ALA A 182 -16.19 -6.76 14.34
C ALA A 182 -15.10 -5.72 14.72
N THR A 183 -13.85 -6.13 14.87
CA THR A 183 -12.76 -5.25 15.29
C THR A 183 -12.42 -4.18 14.25
N ILE A 184 -12.50 -4.51 12.95
CA ILE A 184 -12.42 -3.52 11.87
C ILE A 184 -13.78 -3.45 11.18
N LYS A 185 -14.55 -2.41 11.51
CA LYS A 185 -15.81 -2.13 10.83
C LYS A 185 -15.50 -1.34 9.58
N SER A 186 -15.97 -1.84 8.45
CA SER A 186 -15.68 -1.28 7.13
C SER A 186 -16.98 -0.93 6.43
N LYS A 187 -17.02 0.19 5.74
CA LYS A 187 -18.14 0.56 4.86
C LYS A 187 -17.60 1.24 3.61
N ILE A 188 -18.01 0.75 2.45
CA ILE A 188 -17.73 1.46 1.19
C ILE A 188 -18.46 2.81 1.24
N TYR A 189 -17.71 3.88 1.02
CA TYR A 189 -18.20 5.25 1.13
C TYR A 189 -18.35 5.88 -0.26
N GLU A 190 -17.26 5.99 -1.01
CA GLU A 190 -17.27 6.55 -2.37
C GLU A 190 -16.64 5.58 -3.37
N VAL A 191 -17.16 5.57 -4.59
CA VAL A 191 -16.74 4.70 -5.68
C VAL A 191 -16.55 5.56 -6.92
N TYR A 192 -15.33 5.55 -7.45
CA TYR A 192 -14.95 6.20 -8.69
C TYR A 192 -14.71 5.14 -9.77
N GLU A 193 -14.26 5.57 -10.95
CA GLU A 193 -13.81 4.66 -12.00
C GLU A 193 -12.47 4.00 -11.65
N ASP A 194 -11.61 4.73 -10.95
CA ASP A 194 -10.19 4.44 -10.71
C ASP A 194 -9.86 4.17 -9.23
N LYS A 195 -10.78 4.43 -8.30
CA LYS A 195 -10.56 4.21 -6.86
C LYS A 195 -11.85 3.92 -6.11
N ILE A 196 -11.70 3.29 -4.95
CA ILE A 196 -12.78 3.07 -3.98
C ILE A 196 -12.33 3.61 -2.63
N ILE A 197 -13.18 4.41 -2.00
CA ILE A 197 -12.94 4.95 -0.66
C ILE A 197 -13.78 4.18 0.35
N VAL A 198 -13.10 3.68 1.38
CA VAL A 198 -13.69 2.88 2.46
C VAL A 198 -13.59 3.64 3.77
N ASP A 199 -14.73 3.87 4.43
CA ASP A 199 -14.77 4.31 5.82
C ASP A 199 -14.41 3.11 6.72
N PHE A 200 -13.60 3.37 7.75
CA PHE A 200 -13.25 2.37 8.75
C PHE A 200 -13.46 2.88 10.18
N THR A 201 -13.73 1.96 11.10
CA THR A 201 -13.68 2.18 12.54
C THR A 201 -13.02 0.97 13.21
N LEU A 202 -12.11 1.24 14.15
CA LEU A 202 -11.33 0.25 14.88
C LEU A 202 -11.85 0.12 16.31
N ASP A 203 -11.91 -1.11 16.82
CA ASP A 203 -12.13 -1.36 18.23
C ASP A 203 -10.81 -1.26 19.02
N LYS A 204 -10.73 -0.25 19.89
CA LYS A 204 -9.52 0.08 20.68
C LYS A 204 -8.98 -1.10 21.50
N GLU A 205 -9.85 -2.02 21.92
CA GLU A 205 -9.44 -3.16 22.75
C GLU A 205 -8.42 -4.07 22.02
N TYR A 206 -8.45 -4.08 20.69
CA TYR A 206 -7.66 -5.02 19.87
C TYR A 206 -6.59 -4.34 19.04
N ILE A 207 -6.59 -3.00 18.91
CA ILE A 207 -5.59 -2.26 18.11
C ILE A 207 -4.17 -2.58 18.58
N SER A 208 -3.94 -2.67 19.89
CA SER A 208 -2.61 -2.96 20.46
C SER A 208 -2.06 -4.35 20.13
N LYS A 209 -2.92 -5.26 19.65
CA LYS A 209 -2.56 -6.62 19.25
C LYS A 209 -2.22 -6.72 17.77
N MET A 210 -2.48 -5.67 17.00
CA MET A 210 -2.27 -5.62 15.55
C MET A 210 -0.98 -4.88 15.24
N ARG A 211 -0.02 -5.60 14.65
CA ARG A 211 1.25 -5.02 14.19
C ARG A 211 1.08 -4.20 12.92
N GLN A 212 0.20 -4.65 12.03
CA GLN A 212 -0.15 -3.99 10.79
C GLN A 212 -1.64 -4.19 10.52
N MET A 213 -2.25 -3.27 9.78
CA MET A 213 -3.65 -3.34 9.39
C MET A 213 -3.87 -2.55 8.12
N GLY A 214 -4.85 -2.95 7.33
CA GLY A 214 -5.07 -2.34 6.03
C GLY A 214 -6.24 -2.95 5.29
N TYR A 215 -6.32 -2.62 4.01
CA TYR A 215 -7.24 -3.24 3.07
C TYR A 215 -6.49 -3.87 1.90
N CYS A 216 -6.99 -5.03 1.48
CA CYS A 216 -6.59 -5.70 0.26
C CYS A 216 -7.80 -5.83 -0.68
N TRP A 217 -7.55 -5.85 -1.98
CA TRP A 217 -8.62 -5.91 -2.97
C TRP A 217 -8.20 -6.66 -4.23
N SER A 218 -9.19 -7.26 -4.90
CA SER A 218 -9.00 -8.06 -6.12
C SER A 218 -10.28 -8.05 -6.97
N THR A 219 -10.17 -8.46 -8.22
CA THR A 219 -11.33 -8.80 -9.06
C THR A 219 -11.86 -10.22 -8.79
N LYS A 220 -11.13 -11.00 -7.99
CA LYS A 220 -11.53 -12.33 -7.51
C LYS A 220 -11.98 -12.28 -6.04
N PRO A 221 -12.95 -13.13 -5.63
CA PRO A 221 -13.35 -13.24 -4.23
C PRO A 221 -12.19 -13.72 -3.34
N ASN A 222 -12.29 -13.38 -2.06
CA ASN A 222 -11.34 -13.63 -0.98
C ASN A 222 -9.97 -13.01 -1.25
N PRO A 223 -9.87 -11.68 -1.51
CA PRO A 223 -8.57 -11.05 -1.66
C PRO A 223 -7.74 -11.25 -0.40
N THR A 224 -6.47 -11.46 -0.64
CA THR A 224 -5.42 -11.53 0.37
C THR A 224 -4.54 -10.30 0.21
N VAL A 225 -3.64 -10.08 1.16
CA VAL A 225 -2.68 -8.98 1.03
C VAL A 225 -1.89 -9.07 -0.28
N PHE A 226 -1.71 -10.24 -0.91
CA PHE A 226 -0.94 -10.41 -2.16
C PHE A 226 -1.66 -9.98 -3.44
N ASP A 227 -2.95 -9.68 -3.36
CA ASP A 227 -3.74 -9.32 -4.53
C ASP A 227 -3.66 -7.82 -4.89
N SER A 228 -3.42 -6.93 -3.91
CA SER A 228 -3.29 -5.49 -4.15
C SER A 228 -1.82 -5.06 -4.16
N THR A 229 -1.44 -4.19 -5.11
CA THR A 229 -0.05 -3.76 -5.32
C THR A 229 0.43 -2.67 -4.35
N GLU A 230 -0.49 -1.91 -3.75
CA GLU A 230 -0.18 -0.83 -2.81
C GLU A 230 -1.16 -0.96 -1.64
N GLY A 231 -0.66 -1.34 -0.46
CA GLY A 231 -1.53 -1.60 0.68
C GLY A 231 -2.01 -0.28 1.28
N SER A 232 -3.33 -0.07 1.29
CA SER A 232 -3.94 1.03 2.05
C SER A 232 -3.83 0.73 3.54
N THR A 233 -2.64 0.98 4.11
CA THR A 233 -2.34 0.71 5.50
C THR A 233 -3.12 1.67 6.39
N LEU A 234 -3.68 1.14 7.48
CA LEU A 234 -4.35 1.94 8.49
C LEU A 234 -3.35 2.34 9.56
N ASN A 235 -3.43 3.61 9.96
CA ASN A 235 -2.64 4.11 11.08
C ASN A 235 -3.30 3.65 12.39
N PRO A 236 -2.59 2.90 13.26
CA PRO A 236 -3.15 2.42 14.52
C PRO A 236 -3.53 3.56 15.49
N ASN A 237 -3.01 4.78 15.28
CA ASN A 237 -3.36 5.95 16.09
C ASN A 237 -4.66 6.64 15.66
N LYS A 238 -5.31 6.17 14.59
CA LYS A 238 -6.61 6.68 14.13
C LYS A 238 -7.67 5.61 14.27
N GLU A 239 -8.56 5.80 15.24
CA GLU A 239 -9.67 4.87 15.52
C GLU A 239 -10.75 4.86 14.44
N SER A 240 -10.77 5.88 13.60
CA SER A 240 -11.67 5.95 12.45
C SER A 240 -11.06 6.82 11.36
N GLY A 241 -11.45 6.57 10.12
CA GLY A 241 -11.01 7.39 9.00
C GLY A 241 -11.46 6.81 7.68
N ARG A 242 -10.79 7.25 6.62
CA ARG A 242 -10.99 6.77 5.26
C ARG A 242 -9.71 6.20 4.71
N VAL A 243 -9.84 5.16 3.91
CA VAL A 243 -8.77 4.61 3.10
C VAL A 243 -9.17 4.65 1.63
N THR A 244 -8.20 4.90 0.76
CA THR A 244 -8.37 4.85 -0.69
C THR A 244 -7.74 3.57 -1.22
N CYS A 245 -8.52 2.79 -1.96
CA CYS A 245 -8.08 1.62 -2.70
C CYS A 245 -7.99 1.98 -4.19
N GLU A 246 -6.77 2.10 -4.71
CA GLU A 246 -6.51 2.45 -6.11
C GLU A 246 -6.73 1.23 -7.03
N LEU A 247 -7.40 1.45 -8.16
CA LEU A 247 -7.81 0.41 -9.10
C LEU A 247 -6.94 0.47 -10.36
N LYS A 248 -6.42 -0.69 -10.77
CA LYS A 248 -5.58 -0.82 -11.98
C LYS A 248 -6.33 -1.34 -13.20
N GLU A 249 -7.57 -1.80 -13.04
CA GLU A 249 -8.36 -2.38 -14.14
C GLU A 249 -9.31 -1.35 -14.77
N ALA A 250 -9.95 -1.75 -15.86
CA ALA A 250 -10.91 -0.91 -16.56
C ALA A 250 -12.13 -0.53 -15.71
N ALA A 251 -12.71 0.65 -16.01
CA ALA A 251 -13.95 1.14 -15.44
C ALA A 251 -15.11 0.11 -15.55
N GLY A 252 -15.99 0.06 -14.55
CA GLY A 252 -17.11 -0.89 -14.52
C GLY A 252 -16.74 -2.32 -14.08
N THR A 253 -15.60 -2.48 -13.42
CA THR A 253 -15.10 -3.77 -12.93
C THR A 253 -15.61 -4.07 -11.53
N THR A 254 -15.92 -5.33 -11.27
CA THR A 254 -16.35 -5.79 -9.93
C THR A 254 -15.14 -6.12 -9.07
N TYR A 255 -15.08 -5.51 -7.90
CA TYR A 255 -14.02 -5.66 -6.92
C TYR A 255 -14.56 -6.27 -5.62
N TYR A 256 -13.70 -7.06 -5.00
CA TYR A 256 -13.82 -7.57 -3.65
C TYR A 256 -12.78 -6.86 -2.81
N ILE A 257 -13.17 -6.31 -1.66
CA ILE A 257 -12.33 -5.53 -0.76
C ILE A 257 -12.44 -6.17 0.62
N ARG A 258 -11.30 -6.41 1.27
CA ARG A 258 -11.26 -7.09 2.55
C ARG A 258 -10.24 -6.42 3.47
N ALA A 259 -10.67 -6.08 4.68
CA ALA A 259 -9.73 -5.61 5.69
C ALA A 259 -8.85 -6.76 6.17
N TYR A 260 -7.63 -6.45 6.56
CA TYR A 260 -6.70 -7.39 7.17
C TYR A 260 -6.01 -6.77 8.38
N ALA A 261 -5.51 -7.63 9.26
CA ALA A 261 -4.59 -7.27 10.34
C ALA A 261 -3.51 -8.34 10.49
N LEU A 262 -2.27 -7.92 10.75
CA LEU A 262 -1.17 -8.80 11.15
C LEU A 262 -1.16 -8.91 12.67
N VAL A 263 -1.37 -10.11 13.19
CA VAL A 263 -1.45 -10.41 14.63
C VAL A 263 -0.39 -11.45 14.95
N GLY A 264 0.62 -11.07 15.73
CA GLY A 264 1.82 -11.91 15.86
C GLY A 264 2.51 -12.06 14.50
N SER A 265 2.48 -13.28 13.95
CA SER A 265 3.01 -13.64 12.62
C SER A 265 1.93 -14.05 11.61
N GLU A 266 0.65 -13.91 11.95
CA GLU A 266 -0.46 -14.36 11.09
C GLU A 266 -1.33 -13.20 10.60
N PHE A 267 -1.78 -13.31 9.34
CA PHE A 267 -2.78 -12.41 8.79
C PHE A 267 -4.19 -12.89 9.13
N VAL A 268 -4.89 -12.06 9.88
CA VAL A 268 -6.33 -12.19 10.12
C VAL A 268 -7.07 -11.34 9.09
N TYR A 269 -8.10 -11.91 8.49
CA TYR A 269 -8.92 -11.22 7.49
C TYR A 269 -10.36 -11.07 7.97
N PHE A 270 -10.92 -9.88 7.74
CA PHE A 270 -12.25 -9.51 8.18
C PHE A 270 -13.29 -9.72 7.07
N ASP A 271 -14.51 -9.20 7.29
CA ASP A 271 -15.60 -9.30 6.34
C ASP A 271 -15.22 -8.73 4.97
N GLU A 272 -15.60 -9.46 3.93
CA GLU A 272 -15.42 -9.04 2.55
C GLU A 272 -16.59 -8.15 2.11
N MET A 273 -16.26 -7.06 1.45
CA MET A 273 -17.20 -6.19 0.76
C MET A 273 -17.05 -6.36 -0.75
N LYS A 274 -18.15 -6.18 -1.48
CA LYS A 274 -18.19 -6.29 -2.93
C LYS A 274 -18.81 -5.05 -3.55
N VAL A 275 -18.17 -4.48 -4.57
CA VAL A 275 -18.71 -3.34 -5.31
C VAL A 275 -18.24 -3.35 -6.76
N GLN A 276 -18.93 -2.62 -7.63
CA GLN A 276 -18.48 -2.36 -8.99
C GLN A 276 -18.02 -0.91 -9.11
N SER A 277 -16.86 -0.68 -9.71
CA SER A 277 -16.40 0.68 -10.03
C SER A 277 -17.36 1.36 -11.00
N VAL A 278 -17.35 2.69 -11.03
CA VAL A 278 -18.15 3.45 -12.00
C VAL A 278 -17.70 3.06 -13.42
N GLY A 279 -18.65 2.79 -14.32
CA GLY A 279 -18.37 2.52 -15.72
C GLY A 279 -19.31 1.54 -16.43
N ARG A 280 -19.78 0.46 -15.78
CA ARG A 280 -20.62 -0.55 -16.44
C ARG A 280 -22.11 -0.32 -16.17
N ASP A 281 -22.53 -0.45 -14.91
CA ASP A 281 -23.95 -0.35 -14.54
C ASP A 281 -24.36 1.06 -14.11
N ILE A 282 -23.39 1.85 -13.68
CA ILE A 282 -23.55 3.26 -13.35
C ILE A 282 -22.45 4.01 -14.09
N LYS A 283 -22.84 4.98 -14.92
CA LYS A 283 -21.93 5.94 -15.54
C LYS A 283 -22.36 7.32 -15.12
N LEU A 284 -21.41 8.13 -14.68
CA LEU A 284 -21.65 9.49 -14.23
C LEU A 284 -20.48 10.39 -14.67
N SER A 285 -20.77 11.50 -15.32
CA SER A 285 -19.75 12.49 -15.69
C SER A 285 -20.25 13.92 -15.45
N ALA A 286 -19.33 14.79 -15.04
CA ALA A 286 -19.57 16.20 -14.87
C ALA A 286 -18.66 17.00 -15.80
N TYR A 287 -19.20 18.02 -16.46
CA TYR A 287 -18.44 18.90 -17.36
C TYR A 287 -19.14 20.23 -17.61
N TYR A 288 -18.40 21.23 -18.11
CA TYR A 288 -18.98 22.51 -18.49
C TYR A 288 -19.46 22.46 -19.95
N SER A 289 -20.76 22.66 -20.16
CA SER A 289 -21.38 22.74 -21.49
C SER A 289 -21.37 24.17 -21.99
N LYS A 290 -20.47 24.48 -22.93
CA LYS A 290 -20.35 25.82 -23.55
C LYS A 290 -21.64 26.25 -24.25
N ASP A 291 -22.30 25.33 -24.97
CA ASP A 291 -23.52 25.64 -25.73
C ASP A 291 -24.71 26.02 -24.84
N LYS A 292 -24.73 25.51 -23.61
CA LYS A 292 -25.80 25.77 -22.63
C LYS A 292 -25.41 26.82 -21.59
N ASP A 293 -24.15 27.25 -21.57
CA ASP A 293 -23.53 28.06 -20.52
C ASP A 293 -23.85 27.54 -19.10
N LYS A 294 -23.74 26.22 -18.93
CA LYS A 294 -24.11 25.52 -17.69
C LYS A 294 -23.19 24.34 -17.45
N ILE A 295 -23.11 23.92 -16.19
CA ILE A 295 -22.50 22.64 -15.85
C ILE A 295 -23.53 21.55 -16.18
N ALA A 296 -23.09 20.53 -16.90
CA ALA A 296 -23.87 19.35 -17.25
C ALA A 296 -23.41 18.16 -16.42
N VAL A 297 -24.37 17.38 -15.94
CA VAL A 297 -24.17 16.11 -15.26
C VAL A 297 -24.88 15.04 -16.07
N ASP A 298 -24.10 14.24 -16.80
CA ASP A 298 -24.60 13.12 -17.58
C ASP A 298 -24.61 11.86 -16.71
N TYR A 299 -25.72 11.14 -16.74
CA TYR A 299 -25.90 9.89 -16.02
C TYR A 299 -26.49 8.81 -16.92
N ASN A 300 -26.07 7.57 -16.69
CA ASN A 300 -26.68 6.39 -17.27
C ASN A 300 -26.63 5.26 -16.24
N ILE A 301 -27.80 4.87 -15.76
CA ILE A 301 -28.00 3.87 -14.72
C ILE A 301 -28.75 2.69 -15.34
N THR A 302 -28.14 1.52 -15.33
CA THR A 302 -28.77 0.25 -15.76
C THR A 302 -29.19 -0.61 -14.57
N ARG A 303 -28.61 -0.34 -13.39
CA ARG A 303 -28.93 -0.98 -12.11
C ARG A 303 -30.38 -0.73 -11.71
N ASN A 304 -31.04 -1.73 -11.15
CA ASN A 304 -32.45 -1.64 -10.75
C ASN A 304 -32.57 -1.20 -9.28
N ASP A 305 -31.95 -0.07 -8.95
CA ASP A 305 -31.93 0.52 -7.61
C ASP A 305 -32.39 1.98 -7.67
N VAL A 306 -32.49 2.60 -6.49
CA VAL A 306 -32.92 4.00 -6.34
C VAL A 306 -31.74 4.82 -5.84
N PHE A 307 -31.49 5.94 -6.52
CA PHE A 307 -30.40 6.85 -6.22
C PHE A 307 -30.92 8.27 -6.05
N THR A 308 -30.24 9.07 -5.25
CA THR A 308 -30.37 10.53 -5.32
C THR A 308 -29.13 11.09 -6.00
N LEU A 309 -29.33 11.93 -7.02
CA LEU A 309 -28.23 12.61 -7.71
C LEU A 309 -27.90 13.92 -7.03
N TYR A 310 -26.65 14.10 -6.65
CA TYR A 310 -26.15 15.32 -6.05
C TYR A 310 -25.08 15.99 -6.91
N PHE A 311 -25.00 17.32 -6.82
CA PHE A 311 -23.91 18.12 -7.38
C PHE A 311 -23.15 18.84 -6.27
N TYR A 312 -21.82 18.68 -6.26
CA TYR A 312 -20.93 19.26 -5.26
C TYR A 312 -19.99 20.30 -5.88
N ALA A 313 -19.90 21.47 -5.26
CA ALA A 313 -18.88 22.49 -5.58
C ALA A 313 -18.52 23.35 -4.35
N PRO A 314 -17.24 23.47 -3.96
CA PRO A 314 -16.78 24.44 -2.99
C PRO A 314 -16.62 25.82 -3.64
N LEU A 315 -17.28 26.83 -3.08
CA LEU A 315 -17.29 28.19 -3.64
C LEU A 315 -16.00 28.93 -3.32
N THR A 316 -15.46 29.67 -4.30
CA THR A 316 -14.27 30.53 -4.10
C THR A 316 -14.61 31.74 -3.23
N SER A 317 -15.80 32.31 -3.40
CA SER A 317 -16.28 33.46 -2.64
C SER A 317 -17.15 33.00 -1.46
N GLY A 318 -16.53 32.81 -0.31
CA GLY A 318 -17.22 32.52 0.95
C GLY A 318 -16.50 31.43 1.74
N PHE A 319 -15.91 31.82 2.87
CA PHE A 319 -15.18 30.93 3.78
C PHE A 319 -15.92 29.60 4.00
N GLY A 320 -15.47 28.53 3.34
CA GLY A 320 -16.00 27.18 3.48
C GLY A 320 -17.44 26.95 2.99
N ARG A 321 -18.02 27.82 2.14
CA ARG A 321 -19.35 27.58 1.58
C ARG A 321 -19.29 26.54 0.46
N VAL A 322 -20.20 25.58 0.51
CA VAL A 322 -20.30 24.47 -0.44
C VAL A 322 -21.72 24.43 -1.00
N VAL A 323 -21.83 24.15 -2.29
CA VAL A 323 -23.07 23.77 -2.96
C VAL A 323 -23.18 22.25 -2.91
N ASN A 324 -24.33 21.75 -2.44
CA ASN A 324 -24.69 20.34 -2.50
C ASN A 324 -26.13 20.24 -2.99
N ASP A 325 -26.33 20.43 -4.30
CA ASP A 325 -27.66 20.51 -4.90
C ASP A 325 -28.21 19.10 -5.09
N ASP A 326 -29.43 18.86 -4.61
CA ASP A 326 -30.22 17.68 -4.94
C ASP A 326 -30.84 17.86 -6.34
N LEU A 327 -30.39 17.04 -7.30
CA LEU A 327 -30.84 17.07 -8.69
C LEU A 327 -31.98 16.07 -8.98
N GLY A 328 -32.45 15.39 -7.93
CA GLY A 328 -33.59 14.49 -7.93
C GLY A 328 -33.25 13.02 -7.72
N ILE A 329 -34.32 12.26 -7.47
CA ILE A 329 -34.28 10.80 -7.35
C ILE A 329 -34.29 10.18 -8.75
N LEU A 330 -33.41 9.21 -8.97
CA LEU A 330 -33.22 8.50 -10.23
C LEU A 330 -33.29 6.98 -10.01
N GLY A 331 -33.73 6.29 -11.04
CA GLY A 331 -33.72 4.82 -11.10
C GLY A 331 -32.95 4.31 -12.31
N LYS A 332 -33.49 3.27 -12.95
CA LYS A 332 -32.95 2.75 -14.22
C LYS A 332 -33.30 3.68 -15.39
N GLU A 333 -32.45 4.68 -15.62
CA GLU A 333 -32.65 5.70 -16.63
C GLU A 333 -31.33 6.35 -17.06
N LYS A 334 -31.38 7.19 -18.09
CA LYS A 334 -30.25 7.98 -18.57
C LYS A 334 -30.69 9.38 -18.96
N GLY A 335 -29.81 10.34 -18.82
CA GLY A 335 -30.08 11.71 -19.23
C GLY A 335 -29.00 12.67 -18.78
N THR A 336 -29.35 13.96 -18.83
CA THR A 336 -28.47 15.06 -18.42
C THR A 336 -29.24 15.97 -17.48
N LYS A 337 -28.63 16.35 -16.36
CA LYS A 337 -29.09 17.47 -15.53
C LYS A 337 -28.17 18.66 -15.75
N TYR A 338 -28.73 19.86 -15.65
CA TYR A 338 -27.97 21.09 -15.80
C TYR A 338 -27.99 21.90 -14.51
N VAL A 339 -26.81 22.35 -14.11
CA VAL A 339 -26.58 23.17 -12.93
C VAL A 339 -26.02 24.52 -13.39
N ILE A 340 -26.34 25.60 -12.67
CA ILE A 340 -25.75 26.91 -12.95
C ILE A 340 -24.24 26.86 -12.79
N ASN A 341 -23.53 27.73 -13.52
CA ASN A 341 -22.09 27.80 -13.44
C ASN A 341 -21.66 28.52 -12.14
N TYR A 342 -21.05 27.80 -11.20
CA TYR A 342 -20.56 28.38 -9.94
C TYR A 342 -19.09 28.81 -10.03
N SER A 343 -18.72 29.90 -9.35
CA SER A 343 -17.31 30.22 -9.10
C SER A 343 -16.77 29.27 -8.02
N CYS A 344 -15.97 28.29 -8.44
CA CYS A 344 -15.47 27.19 -7.62
C CYS A 344 -14.10 26.73 -8.14
N TYR A 345 -13.30 26.11 -7.29
CA TYR A 345 -12.00 25.54 -7.68
C TYR A 345 -12.15 24.20 -8.42
N TYR A 346 -13.12 23.40 -8.00
CA TYR A 346 -13.46 22.15 -8.64
C TYR A 346 -14.93 21.82 -8.42
N TYR A 347 -15.46 20.87 -9.18
CA TYR A 347 -16.79 20.33 -8.96
C TYR A 347 -16.88 18.89 -9.41
N TYR A 348 -17.85 18.16 -8.86
CA TYR A 348 -18.20 16.80 -9.28
C TYR A 348 -19.66 16.52 -8.94
N ALA A 349 -20.18 15.42 -9.45
CA ALA A 349 -21.48 14.90 -9.08
C ALA A 349 -21.34 13.50 -8.47
N TYR A 350 -22.32 13.08 -7.68
CA TYR A 350 -22.38 11.72 -7.20
C TYR A 350 -23.82 11.22 -7.11
N LEU A 351 -24.01 9.92 -7.36
CA LEU A 351 -25.25 9.21 -7.11
C LEU A 351 -25.13 8.50 -5.77
N GLU A 352 -25.94 8.89 -4.79
CA GLU A 352 -26.04 8.19 -3.51
C GLU A 352 -27.12 7.11 -3.60
N ASP A 353 -26.73 5.85 -3.44
CA ASP A 353 -27.65 4.73 -3.34
C ASP A 353 -28.45 4.86 -2.04
N VAL A 354 -29.78 4.98 -2.16
CA VAL A 354 -30.67 5.24 -1.02
C VAL A 354 -30.65 4.11 0.01
N LEU A 355 -30.40 2.86 -0.42
CA LEU A 355 -30.41 1.70 0.47
C LEU A 355 -29.10 1.56 1.23
N THR A 356 -27.97 1.73 0.53
CA THR A 356 -26.63 1.44 1.09
C THR A 356 -25.92 2.70 1.60
N GLY A 357 -26.28 3.87 1.08
CA GLY A 357 -25.58 5.13 1.26
C GLY A 357 -24.24 5.21 0.53
N ILE A 358 -23.95 4.27 -0.39
CA ILE A 358 -22.73 4.31 -1.21
C ILE A 358 -22.86 5.42 -2.26
N ARG A 359 -21.79 6.20 -2.44
CA ARG A 359 -21.74 7.29 -3.42
C ARG A 359 -20.94 6.87 -4.64
N TYR A 360 -21.58 6.90 -5.81
CA TYR A 360 -20.93 6.67 -7.11
C TYR A 360 -20.59 8.02 -7.72
N CYS A 361 -19.31 8.35 -7.78
CA CYS A 361 -18.81 9.68 -8.10
C CYS A 361 -18.47 9.82 -9.59
N SER A 362 -18.66 11.02 -10.11
CA SER A 362 -18.16 11.41 -11.43
C SER A 362 -16.65 11.67 -11.40
N ASN A 363 -16.10 11.95 -12.58
CA ASN A 363 -14.84 12.68 -12.68
C ASN A 363 -14.90 14.01 -11.91
N ILE A 364 -13.77 14.42 -11.34
CA ILE A 364 -13.60 15.75 -10.73
C ILE A 364 -13.15 16.71 -11.82
N VAL A 365 -13.84 17.84 -11.96
CA VAL A 365 -13.44 18.90 -12.89
C VAL A 365 -12.83 20.04 -12.11
N TYR A 366 -11.56 20.32 -12.38
CA TYR A 366 -10.85 21.48 -11.84
C TYR A 366 -11.07 22.69 -12.76
N LYS A 367 -11.37 23.84 -12.17
CA LYS A 367 -11.40 25.12 -12.88
C LYS A 367 -10.09 25.83 -12.65
N HIS A 368 -9.36 26.05 -13.75
CA HIS A 368 -8.26 27.00 -13.74
C HIS A 368 -8.84 28.41 -13.74
N GLU A 369 -8.31 29.28 -12.88
CA GLU A 369 -8.69 30.70 -12.79
C GLU A 369 -8.45 31.47 -14.09
#